data_AF-A0A527GK91-F1
#
_entry.id   AF-A0A527GK91-F1
#
_cell.length_a   1.000
_cell.length_b   1.000
_cell.length_c   1.000
_cell.angle_alpha   90.00
_cell.angle_beta   90.00
_cell.angle_gamma   90.00
#
_symmetry.space_group_name_H-M   'P 1'
#
loop_
_entity.id
_entity.type
_entity.pdbx_description
1 polymer ?
#
loop_
_entity_poly.entity_id
_entity_poly.type
_entity_poly.pdbx_seq_one_letter_code
_entity_poly.pdbx_strand_id
1 'polypeptide(L)'
;DVQRLVSGRADDAITFVMLRDGQEVTVTAAPRLMEQEDALGNKVKVAVIGVVNNKELGQPRLITYTPVGAVAAAVEETGHVIQRTGQFLQRFVVGREDKCQLGGPVKIADMAGRAAKLGFEWLVQLVALLSVGIGILNLLPIPPLDGGHLLFYGVEAVIRRPVSERMMEMAYRAGLLLVLCFMGFVFWNDLFGC
;
A
#
# COMPACT_ATOMS: atom_id res chain seq x y z
N ASP A 1 5.81 -11.19 12.22
CA ASP A 1 6.01 -9.85 12.84
C ASP A 1 7.23 -9.07 12.41
N VAL A 2 8.45 -9.65 12.45
CA VAL A 2 9.67 -8.90 12.10
C VAL A 2 9.66 -8.37 10.66
N GLN A 3 9.31 -9.20 9.68
CA GLN A 3 9.21 -8.75 8.27
C GLN A 3 8.18 -7.63 8.08
N ARG A 4 7.08 -7.65 8.86
CA ARG A 4 6.02 -6.61 8.84
C ARG A 4 6.50 -5.27 9.40
N LEU A 5 7.35 -5.27 10.42
CA LEU A 5 7.97 -4.05 10.97
C LEU A 5 9.04 -3.45 10.05
N VAL A 6 9.68 -4.30 9.26
CA VAL A 6 10.83 -3.97 8.41
C VAL A 6 10.41 -3.53 7.00
N SER A 7 9.39 -4.15 6.42
CA SER A 7 9.04 -3.98 4.99
C SER A 7 8.67 -2.56 4.57
N GLY A 8 8.21 -1.71 5.50
CA GLY A 8 7.86 -0.30 5.26
C GLY A 8 8.90 0.70 5.76
N ARG A 9 10.08 0.24 6.22
CA ARG A 9 11.11 1.04 6.90
C ARG A 9 12.49 0.95 6.23
N ALA A 10 12.54 0.92 4.89
CA ALA A 10 13.80 1.03 4.14
C ALA A 10 14.64 2.21 4.65
N ASP A 11 15.93 1.97 4.87
CA ASP A 11 16.97 2.90 5.35
C ASP A 11 16.76 3.53 6.75
N ASP A 12 15.62 3.29 7.40
CA ASP A 12 15.39 3.70 8.79
C ASP A 12 16.00 2.65 9.73
N ALA A 13 16.98 3.05 10.55
CA ALA A 13 17.60 2.15 11.52
C ALA A 13 16.57 1.67 12.56
N ILE A 14 16.35 0.36 12.64
CA ILE A 14 15.45 -0.25 13.61
C ILE A 14 16.29 -0.96 14.68
N THR A 15 16.06 -0.62 15.94
CA THR A 15 16.66 -1.30 17.09
C THR A 15 15.79 -2.49 17.49
N PHE A 16 16.37 -3.68 17.44
CA PHE A 16 15.77 -4.92 17.90
C PHE A 16 16.43 -5.32 19.22
N VAL A 17 15.63 -5.68 20.22
CA VAL A 17 16.10 -6.36 21.41
C VAL A 17 15.69 -7.82 21.27
N MET A 18 16.66 -8.73 21.25
CA MET A 18 16.41 -10.17 21.14
C MET A 18 17.08 -10.90 22.29
N LEU A 19 16.41 -11.95 22.77
CA LEU A 19 16.98 -12.85 23.76
C LEU A 19 17.83 -13.91 23.03
N ARG A 20 19.12 -14.00 23.35
CA ARG A 20 20.02 -15.06 22.85
C ARG A 20 20.76 -15.65 24.04
N ASP A 21 20.65 -16.96 24.24
CA ASP A 21 21.27 -17.69 25.36
C ASP A 21 20.96 -17.08 26.75
N GLY A 22 19.74 -16.55 26.93
CA GLY A 22 19.29 -15.94 28.17
C GLY A 22 19.79 -14.52 28.44
N GLN A 23 20.53 -13.91 27.50
CA GLN A 23 20.95 -12.50 27.57
C GLN A 23 20.19 -11.66 26.54
N GLU A 24 19.81 -10.45 26.92
CA GLU A 24 19.25 -9.46 25.99
C GLU A 24 20.37 -8.89 25.13
N VAL A 25 20.28 -9.11 23.82
CA VAL A 25 21.21 -8.57 22.83
C VAL A 25 20.46 -7.52 22.02
N THR A 26 20.95 -6.29 22.08
CA THR A 26 20.46 -5.18 21.25
C THR A 26 21.18 -5.17 19.91
N VAL A 27 20.44 -5.22 18.81
CA VAL A 27 20.99 -5.12 17.45
C VAL A 27 20.26 -4.04 16.69
N THR A 28 21.02 -3.12 16.11
CA THR A 28 20.50 -2.13 15.17
C THR A 28 20.67 -2.64 13.76
N ALA A 29 19.57 -2.76 13.01
CA ALA A 29 19.60 -3.14 11.61
C ALA A 29 18.93 -2.05 10.76
N ALA A 30 19.61 -1.64 9.69
CA ALA A 30 19.05 -0.77 8.66
C ALA A 30 18.52 -1.66 7.52
N PRO A 31 17.18 -1.72 7.30
CA PRO A 31 16.60 -2.49 6.21
C PRO A 31 17.08 -1.98 4.86
N ARG A 32 17.54 -2.88 3.98
CA ARG A 32 17.93 -2.54 2.61
C ARG A 32 16.84 -2.94 1.64
N LEU A 33 16.61 -2.10 0.62
CA LEU A 33 15.74 -2.46 -0.49
C LEU A 33 16.35 -3.64 -1.26
N MET A 34 15.62 -4.74 -1.33
CA MET A 34 15.97 -5.90 -2.15
C MET A 34 14.82 -6.22 -3.10
N GLU A 35 15.15 -6.58 -4.34
CA GLU A 35 14.18 -7.16 -5.27
C GLU A 35 13.80 -8.56 -4.78
N GLN A 36 12.50 -8.79 -4.61
CA GLN A 36 11.91 -10.08 -4.26
C GLN A 36 10.74 -10.35 -5.20
N GLU A 37 10.53 -11.61 -5.54
CA GLU A 37 9.31 -12.03 -6.20
C GLU A 37 8.21 -12.17 -5.16
N ASP A 38 7.12 -11.42 -5.32
CA ASP A 38 5.92 -11.61 -4.51
C ASP A 38 5.29 -12.99 -4.80
N ALA A 39 4.24 -13.33 -4.06
CA ALA A 39 3.59 -14.63 -4.22
C ALA A 39 2.93 -14.84 -5.61
N LEU A 40 2.77 -13.77 -6.39
CA LEU A 40 2.26 -13.73 -7.76
C LEU A 40 3.41 -13.67 -8.80
N GLY A 41 4.67 -13.76 -8.38
CA GLY A 41 5.85 -13.74 -9.25
C GLY A 41 6.20 -12.34 -9.79
N ASN A 42 5.72 -11.28 -9.15
CA ASN A 42 6.07 -9.91 -9.53
C ASN A 42 7.34 -9.48 -8.80
N LYS A 43 8.27 -8.85 -9.50
CA LYS A 43 9.44 -8.24 -8.88
C LYS A 43 9.02 -6.98 -8.12
N VAL A 44 8.99 -7.06 -6.80
CA VAL A 44 8.75 -5.95 -5.88
C VAL A 44 10.05 -5.64 -5.14
N LYS A 45 10.41 -4.36 -4.96
CA LYS A 45 11.50 -4.03 -4.03
C LYS A 45 10.91 -3.86 -2.66
N VAL A 46 11.33 -4.72 -1.74
CA VAL A 46 10.90 -4.69 -0.35
C VAL A 46 12.11 -4.47 0.55
N ALA A 47 11.93 -3.68 1.59
CA ALA A 47 12.95 -3.50 2.61
C ALA A 47 13.10 -4.78 3.43
N VAL A 48 14.31 -5.33 3.49
CA VAL A 48 14.59 -6.55 4.27
C VAL A 48 15.89 -6.41 5.06
N ILE A 49 15.95 -7.10 6.20
CA ILE A 49 17.15 -7.21 7.05
C ILE A 49 17.82 -8.58 6.92
N GLY A 50 17.65 -9.24 5.76
CA GLY A 50 18.16 -10.59 5.51
C GLY A 50 17.26 -11.73 6.01
N VAL A 51 16.18 -11.42 6.73
CA VAL A 51 15.11 -12.38 7.06
C VAL A 51 14.09 -12.38 5.92
N VAL A 52 14.20 -13.35 5.02
CA VAL A 52 13.27 -13.53 3.89
C VAL A 52 12.43 -14.77 4.10
N ASN A 53 11.12 -14.65 3.86
CA ASN A 53 10.21 -15.78 3.88
C ASN A 53 10.16 -16.34 2.44
N ASN A 54 11.15 -17.13 2.05
CA ASN A 54 11.16 -17.74 0.73
C ASN A 54 10.22 -18.97 0.71
N LYS A 55 9.59 -19.29 -0.43
CA LYS A 55 8.70 -20.46 -0.58
C LYS A 55 9.36 -21.78 -0.12
N GLU A 56 10.69 -21.84 -0.15
CA GLU A 56 11.50 -22.98 0.30
C GLU A 56 11.69 -23.06 1.83
N LEU A 57 11.51 -21.97 2.57
CA LEU A 57 11.84 -21.85 4.01
C LEU A 57 10.63 -21.64 4.92
N GLY A 58 9.49 -21.19 4.38
CA GLY A 58 8.31 -20.85 5.17
C GLY A 58 7.07 -21.57 4.64
N GLN A 59 6.71 -22.70 5.26
CA GLN A 59 5.37 -23.26 5.08
C GLN A 59 4.36 -22.19 5.55
N PRO A 60 3.40 -21.75 4.72
CA PRO A 60 2.38 -20.81 5.17
C PRO A 60 1.63 -21.46 6.33
N ARG A 61 1.69 -20.83 7.52
CA ARG A 61 0.90 -21.27 8.67
C ARG A 61 -0.56 -20.98 8.36
N LEU A 62 -1.34 -22.03 8.16
CA LEU A 62 -2.78 -21.92 8.00
C LEU A 62 -3.37 -21.65 9.39
N ILE A 63 -3.84 -20.42 9.61
CA ILE A 63 -4.49 -20.01 10.86
C ILE A 63 -5.99 -19.98 10.60
N THR A 64 -6.73 -20.82 11.32
CA THR A 64 -8.19 -20.86 11.23
C THR A 64 -8.80 -19.94 12.28
N TYR A 65 -9.71 -19.07 11.85
CA TYR A 65 -10.44 -18.17 12.73
C TYR A 65 -11.89 -18.64 12.91
N THR A 66 -12.49 -18.32 14.06
CA THR A 66 -13.95 -18.38 14.24
C THR A 66 -14.61 -17.24 13.45
N PRO A 67 -15.93 -17.26 13.15
CA PRO A 67 -16.58 -16.18 12.40
C PRO A 67 -16.36 -14.78 13.00
N VAL A 68 -16.44 -14.67 14.33
CA VAL A 68 -16.16 -13.40 15.04
C VAL A 68 -14.67 -13.07 15.01
N GLY A 69 -13.81 -14.07 15.23
CA GLY A 69 -12.36 -13.89 15.14
C GLY A 69 -11.89 -13.47 13.75
N ALA A 70 -12.57 -13.93 12.69
CA ALA A 70 -12.26 -13.61 11.31
C ALA A 70 -12.57 -12.15 11.00
N VAL A 71 -13.68 -11.62 11.51
CA VAL A 71 -14.02 -10.19 11.36
C VAL A 71 -13.00 -9.31 12.10
N ALA A 72 -12.65 -9.67 13.34
CA ALA A 72 -11.64 -8.93 14.10
C ALA A 72 -10.28 -8.95 13.39
N ALA A 73 -9.83 -10.11 12.92
CA ALA A 73 -8.60 -10.26 12.15
C ALA A 73 -8.65 -9.48 10.82
N ALA A 74 -9.80 -9.45 10.13
CA ALA A 74 -9.96 -8.68 8.91
C ALA A 74 -9.83 -7.16 9.15
N VAL A 75 -10.36 -6.64 10.26
CA VAL A 75 -10.20 -5.23 10.64
C VAL A 75 -8.73 -4.92 10.94
N GLU A 76 -8.05 -5.79 11.69
CA GLU A 76 -6.63 -5.64 12.00
C GLU A 76 -5.79 -5.64 10.71
N GLU A 77 -5.96 -6.65 9.85
CA GLU A 77 -5.22 -6.75 8.59
C GLU A 77 -5.51 -5.58 7.65
N THR A 78 -6.76 -5.13 7.57
CA THR A 78 -7.10 -3.93 6.79
C THR A 78 -6.36 -2.70 7.32
N GLY A 79 -6.31 -2.52 8.64
CA GLY A 79 -5.53 -1.46 9.27
C GLY A 79 -4.04 -1.52 8.93
N HIS A 80 -3.45 -2.72 8.92
CA HIS A 80 -2.06 -2.92 8.50
C HIS A 80 -1.83 -2.59 7.03
N VAL A 81 -2.73 -3.00 6.14
CA VAL A 81 -2.65 -2.67 4.72
C VAL A 81 -2.72 -1.15 4.54
N ILE A 82 -3.65 -0.47 5.22
CA ILE A 82 -3.77 0.99 5.18
C ILE A 82 -2.48 1.68 5.63
N GLN A 83 -1.90 1.25 6.75
CA GLN A 83 -0.67 1.83 7.27
C GLN A 83 0.51 1.67 6.29
N ARG A 84 0.68 0.47 5.70
CA ARG A 84 1.75 0.21 4.74
C ARG A 84 1.57 1.01 3.45
N THR A 85 0.35 1.08 2.93
CA THR A 85 0.03 1.89 1.75
C THR A 85 0.31 3.37 2.02
N GLY A 86 -0.04 3.89 3.20
CA GLY A 86 0.27 5.27 3.58
C GLY A 86 1.77 5.55 3.65
N GLN A 87 2.57 4.65 4.23
CA GLN A 87 4.03 4.75 4.26
C GLN A 87 4.63 4.73 2.85
N PHE A 88 4.13 3.83 1.99
CA PHE A 88 4.54 3.74 0.59
C PHE A 88 4.24 5.05 -0.16
N LEU A 89 3.02 5.59 -0.04
CA LEU A 89 2.65 6.88 -0.65
C LEU A 89 3.54 8.02 -0.15
N GLN A 90 3.82 8.10 1.15
CA GLN A 90 4.71 9.12 1.71
C GLN A 90 6.11 9.04 1.10
N ARG A 91 6.69 7.84 1.01
CA ARG A 91 8.04 7.62 0.46
C ARG A 91 8.10 7.86 -1.05
N PHE A 92 7.03 7.49 -1.75
CA PHE A 92 6.88 7.77 -3.17
C PHE A 92 6.88 9.27 -3.46
N VAL A 93 6.11 10.06 -2.70
CA VAL A 93 6.07 11.53 -2.84
C VAL A 93 7.44 12.17 -2.54
N VAL A 94 8.20 11.62 -1.60
CA VAL A 94 9.57 12.08 -1.27
C VAL A 94 10.63 11.60 -2.29
N GLY A 95 10.24 10.80 -3.29
CA GLY A 95 11.12 10.31 -4.35
C GLY A 95 12.05 9.18 -3.92
N ARG A 96 11.73 8.47 -2.83
CA ARG A 96 12.50 7.32 -2.32
C ARG A 96 12.04 5.97 -2.85
N GLU A 97 10.90 5.93 -3.55
CA GLU A 97 10.38 4.71 -4.18
C GLU A 97 10.49 4.78 -5.71
N ASP A 98 10.65 3.62 -6.32
CA ASP A 98 10.72 3.51 -7.78
C ASP A 98 9.34 3.66 -8.42
N LYS A 99 9.29 4.40 -9.53
CA LYS A 99 8.09 4.56 -10.37
C LYS A 99 7.54 3.22 -10.88
N CYS A 100 8.40 2.21 -11.03
CA CYS A 100 8.01 0.86 -11.43
C CYS A 100 7.19 0.09 -10.39
N GLN A 101 7.19 0.54 -9.14
CA GLN A 101 6.37 -0.07 -8.09
C GLN A 101 4.92 0.41 -8.11
N LEU A 102 4.64 1.53 -8.80
CA LEU A 102 3.26 1.90 -9.09
C LEU A 102 2.67 0.88 -10.08
N GLY A 103 1.67 0.13 -9.61
CA GLY A 103 0.90 -0.76 -10.45
C GLY A 103 -0.01 0.05 -11.37
N GLY A 104 0.20 -0.04 -12.67
CA GLY A 104 -0.71 0.51 -13.67
C GLY A 104 -1.83 -0.46 -14.08
N PRO A 105 -2.75 -0.03 -14.96
CA PRO A 105 -3.85 -0.88 -15.42
C PRO A 105 -3.39 -2.19 -16.08
N VAL A 106 -2.25 -2.19 -16.79
CA VAL A 106 -1.72 -3.38 -17.47
C VAL A 106 -1.13 -4.34 -16.44
N LYS A 107 -0.34 -3.84 -15.47
CA LYS A 107 0.13 -4.67 -14.34
C LYS A 107 -1.03 -5.28 -13.54
N ILE A 108 -2.09 -4.51 -13.26
CA ILE A 108 -3.28 -5.04 -12.58
C ILE A 108 -3.92 -6.17 -13.40
N ALA A 109 -4.01 -6.02 -14.72
CA ALA A 109 -4.53 -7.07 -15.59
C ALA A 109 -3.64 -8.32 -15.60
N ASP A 110 -2.32 -8.17 -15.64
CA ASP A 110 -1.38 -9.30 -15.53
C ASP A 110 -1.50 -10.00 -14.17
N MET A 111 -1.53 -9.24 -13.07
CA MET A 111 -1.74 -9.76 -11.72
C MET A 111 -3.06 -10.53 -11.61
N ALA A 112 -4.14 -10.03 -12.20
CA ALA A 112 -5.43 -10.73 -12.24
C ALA A 112 -5.33 -12.04 -13.03
N GLY A 113 -4.64 -12.03 -14.18
CA GLY A 113 -4.40 -13.23 -14.97
C GLY A 113 -3.58 -14.29 -14.22
N ARG A 114 -2.56 -13.87 -13.46
CA ARG A 114 -1.76 -14.78 -12.62
C ARG A 114 -2.54 -15.30 -11.42
N ALA A 115 -3.28 -14.43 -10.72
CA ALA A 115 -4.16 -14.82 -9.62
C ALA A 115 -5.19 -15.85 -10.07
N ALA A 116 -5.79 -15.68 -11.25
CA ALA A 116 -6.73 -16.63 -11.82
C ALA A 116 -6.11 -18.03 -12.05
N LYS A 117 -4.84 -18.08 -12.47
CA LYS A 117 -4.09 -19.34 -12.64
C LYS A 117 -3.74 -20.01 -11.30
N LEU A 118 -3.53 -19.23 -10.24
CA LEU A 118 -3.19 -19.74 -8.91
C LEU A 118 -4.44 -20.21 -8.13
N GLY A 119 -5.64 -19.77 -8.53
CA GLY A 119 -6.91 -20.26 -8.00
C GLY A 119 -7.80 -19.17 -7.40
N PHE A 120 -9.00 -19.57 -6.95
CA PHE A 120 -10.01 -18.63 -6.44
C PHE A 120 -9.56 -17.86 -5.19
N GLU A 121 -8.83 -18.51 -4.28
CA GLU A 121 -8.32 -17.87 -3.06
C GLU A 121 -7.41 -16.66 -3.39
N TRP A 122 -6.55 -16.80 -4.40
CA TRP A 122 -5.67 -15.73 -4.87
C TRP A 122 -6.43 -14.58 -5.52
N LEU A 123 -7.51 -14.87 -6.25
CA LEU A 123 -8.39 -13.84 -6.79
C LEU A 123 -9.07 -13.03 -5.68
N VAL A 124 -9.59 -13.70 -4.66
CA VAL A 124 -10.20 -13.01 -3.50
C VAL A 124 -9.18 -12.12 -2.80
N GLN A 125 -7.94 -12.60 -2.63
CA GLN A 125 -6.88 -11.81 -2.02
C GLN A 125 -6.49 -10.59 -2.87
N LEU A 126 -6.39 -10.75 -4.19
CA LEU A 126 -6.12 -9.65 -5.10
C LEU A 126 -7.25 -8.60 -5.06
N VAL A 127 -8.51 -9.05 -5.12
CA VAL A 127 -9.67 -8.16 -5.02
C VAL A 127 -9.66 -7.41 -3.69
N ALA A 128 -9.39 -8.08 -2.57
CA ALA A 128 -9.28 -7.45 -1.26
C ALA A 128 -8.19 -6.37 -1.23
N LEU A 129 -7.00 -6.67 -1.75
CA LEU A 129 -5.89 -5.71 -1.84
C LEU A 129 -6.26 -4.48 -2.69
N LEU A 130 -6.85 -4.70 -3.87
CA LEU A 130 -7.28 -3.63 -4.75
C LEU A 130 -8.40 -2.78 -4.13
N SER A 131 -9.38 -3.43 -3.46
CA SER A 131 -10.46 -2.73 -2.77
C SER A 131 -9.95 -1.80 -1.66
N VAL A 132 -9.01 -2.26 -0.84
CA VAL A 132 -8.40 -1.41 0.19
C VAL A 132 -7.60 -0.28 -0.44
N GLY A 133 -6.83 -0.56 -1.50
CA GLY A 133 -6.07 0.46 -2.23
C GLY A 133 -6.96 1.57 -2.82
N ILE A 134 -8.02 1.20 -3.53
CA ILE A 134 -9.00 2.15 -4.08
C ILE A 134 -9.69 2.93 -2.98
N GLY A 135 -10.06 2.28 -1.87
CA GLY A 135 -10.64 2.94 -0.70
C GLY A 135 -9.73 4.02 -0.11
N ILE A 136 -8.43 3.73 0.04
CA ILE A 136 -7.44 4.71 0.52
C ILE A 136 -7.31 5.88 -0.47
N LEU A 137 -7.22 5.59 -1.77
CA LEU A 137 -7.12 6.64 -2.79
C LEU A 137 -8.36 7.54 -2.79
N ASN A 138 -9.56 6.97 -2.65
CA ASN A 138 -10.80 7.74 -2.58
C ASN A 138 -10.87 8.64 -1.34
N LEU A 139 -10.17 8.32 -0.25
CA LEU A 139 -10.10 9.15 0.96
C LEU A 139 -9.08 10.29 0.85
N LEU A 140 -8.27 10.36 -0.21
CA LEU A 140 -7.34 11.46 -0.41
C LEU A 140 -8.09 12.79 -0.63
N PRO A 141 -7.55 13.92 -0.13
CA PRO A 141 -8.17 15.24 -0.23
C PRO A 141 -8.01 15.84 -1.63
N ILE A 142 -8.48 15.13 -2.66
CA ILE A 142 -8.37 15.50 -4.07
C ILE A 142 -9.78 15.47 -4.67
N PRO A 143 -10.39 16.61 -5.03
CA PRO A 143 -11.61 16.63 -5.87
C PRO A 143 -11.27 15.94 -7.20
N PRO A 144 -12.04 15.01 -7.80
CA PRO A 144 -13.44 14.61 -7.57
C PRO A 144 -13.66 13.39 -6.64
N LEU A 145 -12.63 12.97 -5.89
CA LEU A 145 -12.73 11.81 -5.00
C LEU A 145 -13.55 12.13 -3.74
N ASP A 146 -14.06 11.09 -3.06
CA ASP A 146 -14.91 11.23 -1.87
C ASP A 146 -14.23 12.05 -0.75
N GLY A 147 -12.91 11.91 -0.60
CA GLY A 147 -12.08 12.67 0.33
C GLY A 147 -12.02 14.17 0.02
N GLY A 148 -12.28 14.57 -1.23
CA GLY A 148 -12.43 15.97 -1.62
C GLY A 148 -13.65 16.63 -0.96
N HIS A 149 -14.77 15.92 -0.87
CA HIS A 149 -15.95 16.41 -0.15
C HIS A 149 -15.67 16.56 1.35
N LEU A 150 -15.00 15.57 1.96
CA LEU A 150 -14.55 15.61 3.35
C LEU A 150 -13.64 16.82 3.61
N LEU A 151 -12.73 17.14 2.68
CA LEU A 151 -11.88 18.33 2.78
C LEU A 151 -12.73 19.61 2.80
N PHE A 152 -13.70 19.75 1.89
CA PHE A 152 -14.57 20.93 1.87
C PHE A 152 -15.37 21.05 3.17
N TYR A 153 -15.96 19.96 3.68
CA TYR A 153 -16.66 19.99 4.96
C TYR A 153 -15.74 20.37 6.13
N GLY A 154 -14.50 19.90 6.14
CA GLY A 154 -13.51 20.30 7.14
C GLY A 154 -13.20 21.80 7.07
N VAL A 155 -13.02 22.32 5.85
CA VAL A 155 -12.79 23.76 5.62
C VAL A 155 -14.01 24.59 6.04
N GLU A 156 -15.22 24.15 5.69
CA GLU A 156 -16.47 24.82 6.09
C GLU A 156 -16.68 24.79 7.60
N ALA A 157 -16.31 23.70 8.28
CA ALA A 157 -16.39 23.61 9.74
C ALA A 157 -15.45 24.62 10.43
N VAL A 158 -14.26 24.86 9.86
CA VAL A 158 -13.29 25.85 10.37
C VAL A 158 -13.72 27.27 10.04
N ILE A 159 -14.09 27.53 8.79
CA ILE A 159 -14.47 28.87 8.30
C ILE A 159 -15.89 29.26 8.76
N ARG A 160 -16.71 28.28 9.18
CA ARG A 160 -18.14 28.39 9.55
C ARG A 160 -18.99 29.07 8.47
N ARG A 161 -18.56 28.99 7.21
CA ARG A 161 -19.27 29.53 6.05
C ARG A 161 -19.12 28.55 4.89
N PRO A 162 -20.14 28.44 4.02
CA PRO A 162 -20.06 27.58 2.85
C PRO A 162 -18.94 28.03 1.93
N VAL A 163 -18.22 27.07 1.34
CA VAL A 163 -17.25 27.34 0.29
C VAL A 163 -18.00 27.81 -0.95
N SER A 164 -17.46 28.83 -1.65
CA SER A 164 -18.13 29.36 -2.83
C SER A 164 -18.19 28.32 -3.95
N GLU A 165 -19.32 28.25 -4.66
CA GLU A 165 -19.52 27.32 -5.78
C GLU A 165 -18.42 27.45 -6.84
N ARG A 166 -17.97 28.67 -7.12
CA ARG A 166 -16.88 28.95 -8.06
C ARG A 166 -15.54 28.34 -7.62
N MET A 167 -15.25 28.38 -6.31
CA MET A 167 -14.03 27.77 -5.76
C MET A 167 -14.11 26.25 -5.84
N MET A 168 -15.27 25.68 -5.49
CA MET A 168 -15.50 24.24 -5.59
C MET A 168 -15.36 23.79 -7.05
N GLU A 169 -16.03 24.44 -7.99
CA GLU A 169 -15.94 24.11 -9.42
C GLU A 169 -14.50 24.17 -9.94
N MET A 170 -13.74 25.20 -9.56
CA MET A 170 -12.33 25.32 -9.94
C MET A 170 -11.50 24.18 -9.36
N ALA A 171 -11.71 23.83 -8.08
CA ALA A 171 -11.00 22.75 -7.42
C ALA A 171 -11.33 21.38 -8.04
N TYR A 172 -12.59 21.12 -8.41
CA TYR A 172 -13.00 19.92 -9.14
C TYR A 172 -12.35 19.82 -10.52
N ARG A 173 -12.32 20.93 -11.29
CA ARG A 173 -11.66 20.95 -12.60
C ARG A 173 -10.16 20.72 -12.48
N ALA A 174 -9.51 21.38 -11.53
CA ALA A 174 -8.08 21.25 -11.29
C ALA A 174 -7.72 19.82 -10.83
N GLY A 175 -8.48 19.27 -9.89
CA GLY A 175 -8.24 17.93 -9.37
C GLY A 175 -8.58 16.82 -10.38
N LEU A 176 -9.63 16.98 -11.19
CA LEU A 176 -9.90 16.08 -12.32
C LEU A 176 -8.74 16.09 -13.33
N LEU A 177 -8.24 17.27 -13.70
CA LEU A 177 -7.09 17.38 -14.60
C LEU A 177 -5.86 16.68 -14.01
N LEU A 178 -5.58 16.89 -12.72
CA LEU A 178 -4.49 16.22 -12.01
C LEU A 178 -4.63 14.69 -12.06
N VAL A 179 -5.82 14.16 -11.76
CA VAL A 179 -6.08 12.70 -11.79
C VAL A 179 -5.91 12.14 -13.20
N LEU A 180 -6.41 12.83 -14.23
CA LEU A 180 -6.24 12.41 -15.63
C LEU A 180 -4.76 12.42 -16.05
N CYS A 181 -4.01 13.46 -15.68
CA CYS A 181 -2.57 13.52 -15.91
C CYS A 181 -1.82 12.39 -15.19
N PHE A 182 -2.17 12.11 -13.94
CA PHE A 182 -1.58 11.01 -13.19
C PHE A 182 -1.91 9.64 -13.80
N MET A 183 -3.16 9.42 -14.20
CA MET A 183 -3.57 8.18 -14.87
C MET A 183 -2.82 7.99 -16.19
N GLY A 184 -2.67 9.05 -16.99
CA GLY A 184 -1.85 9.04 -18.20
C GLY A 184 -0.38 8.73 -17.92
N PHE A 185 0.20 9.32 -16.86
CA PHE A 185 1.56 9.05 -16.42
C PHE A 185 1.77 7.59 -16.01
N VAL A 186 0.87 7.05 -15.18
CA VAL A 186 0.93 5.66 -14.72
C VAL A 186 0.79 4.71 -15.91
N PHE A 187 -0.16 4.94 -16.81
CA PHE A 187 -0.34 4.11 -18.01
C PHE A 187 0.88 4.16 -18.93
N TRP A 188 1.44 5.35 -19.17
CA TRP A 188 2.66 5.50 -19.95
C TRP A 188 3.84 4.75 -19.33
N ASN A 189 4.01 4.87 -18.01
CA ASN A 189 5.05 4.17 -17.28
C ASN A 189 4.89 2.64 -17.34
N ASP A 190 3.64 2.15 -17.33
CA ASP A 190 3.30 0.73 -17.43
C ASP A 190 3.55 0.13 -18.82
N LEU A 191 3.51 0.96 -19.87
CA LEU A 191 3.76 0.52 -21.26
C LEU A 191 5.23 0.67 -21.68
N PHE A 192 5.92 1.71 -21.20
CA PHE A 192 7.21 2.14 -21.75
C PHE A 192 8.32 2.31 -20.71
N GLY A 193 7.98 2.55 -19.44
CA GLY A 193 8.95 2.89 -18.39
C GLY A 193 9.46 1.69 -17.61
N CYS A 194 8.65 0.64 -17.56
CA CYS A 194 8.84 -0.64 -16.90
C CYS A 194 8.04 -1.68 -17.72
#